data_AF-A0A8R1DFI5-F1
#
_entry.id   AF-A0A8R1DFI5-F1
#
_cell.length_a   1.000
_cell.length_b   1.000
_cell.length_c   1.000
_cell.angle_alpha   90.00
_cell.angle_beta   90.00
_cell.angle_gamma   90.00
#
_symmetry.space_group_name_H-M   'P 1'
#
loop_
_entity.id
_entity.type
_entity.pdbx_description
1 polymer ?
#
loop_
_entity_poly.entity_id
_entity_poly.type
_entity_poly.pdbx_seq_one_letter_code
_entity_poly.pdbx_strand_id
1 'polypeptide(L)'
;MTRELEIQHLNEHHAMKKRHLETQHEAESASQCEYTQRQQEELRKKHAMQSRQQPRELKVQEAQIRKQYRQVVKTQTRQFKLYLSQMMQVVPKDEQKELTSRLKQDQMQKVALLASQYESQIKKMVQDKTVKLESWQEDEQRVLSEKLEKELEELIAYQKKQKAILEEQIKK
;
A
#
# COMPACT_ATOMS: atom_id res chain seq x y z
N MET A 1 -10.18 16.72 -70.02
CA MET A 1 -9.82 15.30 -69.90
C MET A 1 -8.60 15.05 -69.01
N THR A 2 -7.37 15.47 -69.35
CA THR A 2 -6.18 15.21 -68.48
C THR A 2 -6.24 15.90 -67.11
N ARG A 3 -6.63 17.19 -67.07
CA ARG A 3 -6.73 17.97 -65.83
C ARG A 3 -7.80 17.48 -64.85
N GLU A 4 -8.91 16.93 -65.36
CA GLU A 4 -9.98 16.38 -64.53
C GLU A 4 -9.55 15.08 -63.85
N LEU A 5 -8.83 14.23 -64.60
CA LEU A 5 -8.23 13.01 -64.06
C LEU A 5 -7.18 13.33 -62.98
N GLU A 6 -6.33 14.33 -63.19
CA GLU A 6 -5.35 14.78 -62.18
C GLU A 6 -6.02 15.25 -60.88
N ILE A 7 -7.10 16.04 -60.98
CA ILE A 7 -7.87 16.50 -59.81
C ILE A 7 -8.53 15.32 -59.09
N GLN A 8 -9.07 14.36 -59.84
CA GLN A 8 -9.67 13.16 -59.28
C GLN A 8 -8.64 12.31 -58.52
N HIS A 9 -7.47 12.04 -59.13
CA HIS A 9 -6.39 11.30 -58.48
C HIS A 9 -5.86 12.01 -57.22
N LEU A 10 -5.75 13.35 -57.25
CA LEU A 10 -5.35 14.13 -56.08
C LEU A 10 -6.36 14.00 -54.93
N ASN A 11 -7.66 14.09 -55.23
CA ASN A 11 -8.72 13.92 -54.25
C ASN A 11 -8.75 12.51 -53.64
N GLU A 12 -8.57 11.48 -54.47
CA GLU A 12 -8.47 10.08 -54.03
C GLU A 12 -7.27 9.88 -53.10
N HIS A 13 -6.11 10.45 -53.45
CA HIS A 13 -4.92 10.41 -52.62
C HIS A 13 -5.11 11.14 -51.28
N HIS A 14 -5.75 12.32 -51.27
CA HIS A 14 -6.09 13.04 -50.04
C HIS A 14 -7.05 12.24 -49.15
N ALA A 15 -8.06 11.60 -49.74
CA ALA A 15 -8.99 10.74 -49.02
C ALA A 15 -8.29 9.51 -48.42
N MET A 16 -7.37 8.88 -49.16
CA MET A 16 -6.56 7.77 -48.68
C MET A 16 -5.70 8.17 -47.47
N LYS A 17 -5.02 9.33 -47.55
CA LYS A 17 -4.21 9.85 -46.44
C LYS A 17 -5.02 10.10 -45.18
N LYS A 18 -6.23 10.68 -45.31
CA LYS A 18 -7.14 10.90 -44.17
C LYS A 18 -7.54 9.59 -43.51
N ARG A 19 -8.01 8.62 -44.30
CA ARG A 19 -8.40 7.30 -43.79
C ARG A 19 -7.24 6.59 -43.08
N HIS A 20 -6.05 6.63 -43.67
CA HIS A 20 -4.87 6.02 -43.06
C HIS A 20 -4.54 6.65 -41.71
N LEU A 21 -4.57 7.99 -41.63
CA LEU A 21 -4.34 8.71 -40.38
C LEU A 21 -5.39 8.36 -39.31
N GLU A 22 -6.68 8.28 -39.70
CA GLU A 22 -7.77 7.89 -38.80
C GLU A 22 -7.56 6.47 -38.26
N THR A 23 -7.26 5.50 -39.13
CA THR A 23 -6.97 4.11 -38.71
C THR A 23 -5.73 4.04 -37.81
N GLN A 24 -4.69 4.83 -38.09
CA GLN A 24 -3.52 4.93 -37.23
C GLN A 24 -3.89 5.45 -35.83
N HIS A 25 -4.66 6.54 -35.75
CA HIS A 25 -5.09 7.13 -34.47
C HIS A 25 -5.96 6.17 -33.67
N GLU A 26 -6.85 5.44 -34.32
CA GLU A 26 -7.65 4.39 -33.69
C GLU A 26 -6.77 3.28 -33.09
N ALA A 27 -5.78 2.79 -33.84
CA ALA A 27 -4.87 1.75 -33.38
C ALA A 27 -3.98 2.21 -32.21
N GLU A 28 -3.47 3.44 -32.26
CA GLU A 28 -2.70 4.05 -31.17
C GLU A 28 -3.55 4.20 -29.91
N SER A 29 -4.79 4.67 -30.05
CA SER A 29 -5.73 4.85 -28.95
C SER A 29 -6.13 3.51 -28.30
N ALA A 30 -6.38 2.49 -29.12
CA ALA A 30 -6.64 1.13 -28.65
C ALA A 30 -5.44 0.58 -27.88
N SER A 31 -4.23 0.76 -28.42
CA SER A 31 -2.99 0.33 -27.76
C SER A 31 -2.77 1.02 -26.42
N GLN A 32 -3.03 2.33 -26.34
CA GLN A 32 -2.92 3.09 -25.08
C GLN A 32 -3.95 2.62 -24.04
N CYS A 33 -5.17 2.29 -24.48
CA CYS A 33 -6.23 1.76 -23.61
C CYS A 33 -5.84 0.39 -23.03
N GLU A 34 -5.36 -0.53 -23.87
CA GLU A 34 -4.90 -1.85 -23.44
C GLU A 34 -3.71 -1.77 -22.49
N TYR A 35 -2.74 -0.89 -22.79
CA TYR A 35 -1.58 -0.65 -21.93
C TYR A 35 -2.02 -0.11 -20.56
N THR A 36 -2.90 0.89 -20.53
CA THR A 36 -3.48 1.45 -19.31
C THR A 36 -4.16 0.37 -18.47
N GLN A 37 -5.02 -0.44 -19.10
CA GLN A 37 -5.71 -1.53 -18.42
C GLN A 37 -4.72 -2.54 -17.83
N ARG A 38 -3.70 -2.94 -18.59
CA ARG A 38 -2.67 -3.88 -18.12
C ARG A 38 -1.92 -3.33 -16.93
N GLN A 39 -1.47 -2.07 -16.97
CA GLN A 39 -0.76 -1.43 -15.87
C GLN A 39 -1.62 -1.36 -14.60
N GLN A 40 -2.90 -1.00 -14.73
CA GLN A 40 -3.83 -0.98 -13.60
C GLN A 40 -4.07 -2.39 -13.03
N GLU A 41 -4.16 -3.41 -13.88
CA GLU A 41 -4.35 -4.79 -13.42
C GLU A 41 -3.12 -5.35 -12.71
N GLU A 42 -1.92 -5.07 -13.24
CA GLU A 42 -0.65 -5.43 -12.59
C GLU A 42 -0.54 -4.79 -11.20
N LEU A 43 -0.89 -3.50 -11.09
CA LEU A 43 -0.90 -2.80 -9.81
C LEU A 43 -1.91 -3.43 -8.84
N ARG A 44 -3.14 -3.72 -9.28
CA ARG A 44 -4.16 -4.38 -8.46
C ARG A 44 -3.70 -5.76 -7.98
N LYS A 45 -3.05 -6.55 -8.84
CA LYS A 45 -2.49 -7.86 -8.48
C LYS A 45 -1.41 -7.72 -7.41
N LYS A 46 -0.52 -6.74 -7.55
CA LYS A 46 0.52 -6.43 -6.57
C LYS A 46 -0.09 -6.05 -5.22
N HIS A 47 -1.05 -5.12 -5.19
CA HIS A 47 -1.73 -4.69 -3.96
C HIS A 47 -2.46 -5.84 -3.29
N ALA A 48 -3.22 -6.64 -4.05
CA ALA A 48 -3.91 -7.81 -3.52
C ALA A 48 -2.94 -8.83 -2.91
N MET A 49 -1.77 -9.04 -3.52
CA MET A 49 -0.75 -9.93 -2.97
C MET A 49 -0.22 -9.40 -1.62
N GLN A 50 0.09 -8.11 -1.53
CA GLN A 50 0.58 -7.49 -0.29
C GLN A 50 -0.47 -7.58 0.83
N SER A 51 -1.73 -7.26 0.54
CA SER A 51 -2.81 -7.32 1.52
C SER A 51 -3.11 -8.77 1.96
N ARG A 52 -2.89 -9.76 1.09
CA ARG A 52 -2.95 -11.19 1.47
C ARG A 52 -1.80 -11.62 2.37
N GLN A 53 -0.61 -11.06 2.19
CA GLN A 53 0.57 -11.40 3.00
C GLN A 53 0.58 -10.69 4.37
N GLN A 54 0.01 -9.48 4.44
CA GLN A 54 0.03 -8.64 5.64
C GLN A 54 -0.45 -9.33 6.92
N PRO A 55 -1.59 -10.07 6.96
CA PRO A 55 -2.03 -10.74 8.18
C PRO A 55 -1.01 -11.75 8.73
N ARG A 56 -0.26 -12.42 7.84
CA ARG A 56 0.79 -13.36 8.25
C ARG A 56 1.97 -12.64 8.88
N GLU A 57 2.41 -11.54 8.29
CA GLU A 57 3.52 -10.73 8.82
C GLU A 57 3.19 -10.09 10.17
N LEU A 58 1.98 -9.54 10.30
CA LEU A 58 1.48 -8.98 11.55
C LEU A 58 1.43 -10.03 12.67
N LYS A 59 0.95 -11.24 12.37
CA LYS A 59 0.95 -12.36 13.34
C LYS A 59 2.35 -12.73 13.82
N VAL A 60 3.35 -12.71 12.94
CA VAL A 60 4.75 -12.98 13.31
C VAL A 60 5.29 -11.91 14.26
N GLN A 61 5.05 -10.64 13.95
CA GLN A 61 5.47 -9.52 14.82
C GLN A 61 4.73 -9.53 16.17
N GLU A 62 3.43 -9.80 16.16
CA GLU A 62 2.63 -9.98 17.38
C GLU A 62 3.19 -11.12 18.24
N ALA A 63 3.49 -12.27 17.65
CA ALA A 63 4.05 -13.41 18.37
C ALA A 63 5.40 -13.09 19.03
N GLN A 64 6.22 -12.26 18.38
CA GLN A 64 7.49 -11.77 18.93
C GLN A 64 7.27 -10.86 20.15
N ILE A 65 6.34 -9.90 20.07
CA ILE A 65 5.99 -9.01 21.19
C ILE A 65 5.43 -9.83 22.36
N ARG A 66 4.54 -10.80 22.09
CA ARG A 66 4.01 -11.72 23.11
C ARG A 66 5.11 -12.57 23.75
N LYS A 67 6.13 -12.98 22.99
CA LYS A 67 7.30 -13.72 23.52
C LYS A 67 8.11 -12.83 24.47
N GLN A 68 8.33 -11.56 24.13
CA GLN A 68 8.99 -10.59 25.01
C GLN A 68 8.19 -10.39 26.31
N TYR A 69 6.87 -10.19 26.22
CA TYR A 69 6.00 -10.10 27.39
C TYR A 69 6.16 -11.30 28.34
N ARG A 70 6.09 -12.53 27.81
CA ARG A 70 6.27 -13.76 28.61
C ARG A 70 7.62 -13.80 29.31
N GLN A 71 8.68 -13.36 28.64
CA GLN A 71 10.02 -13.30 29.22
C GLN A 71 10.11 -12.27 30.35
N VAL A 72 9.52 -11.08 30.17
CA VAL A 72 9.48 -10.05 31.22
C VAL A 72 8.70 -10.53 32.44
N VAL A 73 7.51 -11.12 32.25
CA VAL A 73 6.71 -11.68 33.35
C VAL A 73 7.49 -12.76 34.08
N LYS A 74 8.17 -13.67 33.36
CA LYS A 74 8.98 -14.73 33.96
C LYS A 74 10.10 -14.17 34.85
N THR A 75 10.81 -13.14 34.37
CA THR A 75 11.85 -12.46 35.15
C THR A 75 11.24 -11.77 36.39
N GLN A 76 10.14 -11.04 36.22
CA GLN A 76 9.44 -10.36 37.31
C GLN A 76 8.96 -11.34 38.38
N THR A 77 8.41 -12.51 37.99
CA THR A 77 8.01 -13.56 38.92
C THR A 77 9.19 -14.11 39.71
N ARG A 78 10.35 -14.32 39.06
CA ARG A 78 11.56 -14.79 39.75
C ARG A 78 12.06 -13.75 40.76
N GLN A 79 12.10 -12.48 40.38
CA GLN A 79 12.50 -11.38 41.25
C GLN A 79 11.56 -11.23 42.44
N PHE A 80 10.25 -11.32 42.22
CA PHE A 80 9.24 -11.29 43.27
C PHE A 80 9.42 -12.43 44.29
N LYS A 81 9.64 -13.67 43.83
CA LYS A 81 9.89 -14.81 44.71
C LYS A 81 11.13 -14.61 45.58
N LEU A 82 12.21 -14.10 44.99
CA LEU A 82 13.44 -13.80 45.71
C LEU A 82 13.22 -12.72 46.78
N TYR A 83 12.58 -11.62 46.40
CA TYR A 83 12.30 -10.51 47.31
C TYR A 83 11.39 -10.93 48.47
N LEU A 84 10.32 -11.68 48.18
CA LEU A 84 9.42 -12.21 49.19
C LEU A 84 10.18 -13.10 50.19
N SER A 85 11.04 -14.00 49.69
CA SER A 85 11.86 -14.86 50.54
C SER A 85 12.80 -14.07 51.45
N GLN A 86 13.39 -12.98 50.97
CA GLN A 86 14.25 -12.11 51.78
C GLN A 86 13.46 -11.39 52.86
N MET A 87 12.29 -10.82 52.51
CA MET A 87 11.43 -10.12 53.49
C MET A 87 10.96 -11.06 54.61
N MET A 88 10.64 -12.32 54.30
CA MET A 88 10.22 -13.31 55.30
C MET A 88 11.32 -13.64 56.34
N GLN A 89 12.60 -13.38 56.04
CA GLN A 89 13.70 -13.58 56.99
C GLN A 89 13.89 -12.40 57.95
N VAL A 90 13.44 -11.21 57.56
CA VAL A 90 13.70 -9.96 58.29
C VAL A 90 12.48 -9.48 59.08
N VAL A 91 11.27 -9.80 58.61
CA VAL A 91 10.01 -9.28 59.16
C VAL A 91 9.46 -10.19 60.28
N PRO A 92 8.97 -9.62 61.40
CA PRO A 92 8.31 -10.37 62.48
C PRO A 92 7.14 -11.24 62.00
N LYS A 93 6.95 -12.43 62.60
CA LYS A 93 5.98 -13.44 62.13
C LYS A 93 4.53 -12.95 62.10
N ASP A 94 4.17 -12.08 63.03
CA ASP A 94 2.87 -11.43 63.17
C ASP A 94 2.56 -10.47 62.00
N GLU A 95 3.58 -9.81 61.43
CA GLU A 95 3.43 -8.89 60.28
C GLU A 95 3.54 -9.60 58.91
N GLN A 96 4.14 -10.80 58.86
CA GLN A 96 4.44 -11.49 57.59
C GLN A 96 3.22 -11.75 56.70
N LYS A 97 2.06 -12.02 57.29
CA LYS A 97 0.83 -12.33 56.53
C LYS A 97 0.32 -11.11 55.76
N GLU A 98 0.26 -9.97 56.42
CA GLU A 98 -0.18 -8.71 55.82
C GLU A 98 0.80 -8.26 54.73
N LEU A 99 2.10 -8.28 55.02
CA LEU A 99 3.12 -7.94 54.05
C LEU A 99 3.06 -8.84 52.81
N THR A 100 2.91 -10.15 52.98
CA THR A 100 2.79 -11.09 51.85
C THR A 100 1.56 -10.78 50.99
N SER A 101 0.43 -10.45 51.61
CA SER A 101 -0.80 -10.07 50.90
C SER A 101 -0.57 -8.81 50.05
N ARG A 102 -0.02 -7.76 50.67
CA ARG A 102 0.29 -6.49 49.98
C ARG A 102 1.26 -6.69 48.82
N LEU A 103 2.36 -7.41 49.04
CA LEU A 103 3.34 -7.67 48.00
C LEU A 103 2.78 -8.48 46.83
N LYS A 104 1.91 -9.47 47.08
CA LYS A 104 1.21 -10.21 46.02
C LYS A 104 0.27 -9.30 45.23
N GLN A 105 -0.46 -8.42 45.90
CA GLN A 105 -1.34 -7.45 45.25
C GLN A 105 -0.54 -6.50 44.35
N ASP A 106 0.55 -5.92 44.85
CA ASP A 106 1.43 -5.04 44.08
C ASP A 106 2.01 -5.77 42.86
N GLN A 107 2.42 -7.04 43.04
CA GLN A 107 2.92 -7.87 41.95
C GLN A 107 1.84 -8.17 40.90
N MET A 108 0.60 -8.42 41.32
CA MET A 108 -0.54 -8.63 40.40
C MET A 108 -0.83 -7.36 39.59
N GLN A 109 -0.86 -6.20 40.25
CA GLN A 109 -1.04 -4.91 39.59
C GLN A 109 0.08 -4.60 38.59
N LYS A 110 1.34 -4.87 38.95
CA LYS A 110 2.49 -4.72 38.04
C LYS A 110 2.37 -5.60 36.80
N VAL A 111 1.98 -6.87 36.96
CA VAL A 111 1.78 -7.78 35.82
C VAL A 111 0.61 -7.33 34.96
N ALA A 112 -0.49 -6.86 35.56
CA ALA A 112 -1.62 -6.33 34.82
C ALA A 112 -1.25 -5.07 34.01
N LEU A 113 -0.44 -4.18 34.58
CA LEU A 113 0.09 -3.01 33.87
C LEU A 113 0.98 -3.43 32.68
N LEU A 114 1.89 -4.38 32.89
CA LEU A 114 2.72 -4.93 31.80
C LEU A 114 1.84 -5.54 30.70
N ALA A 115 0.82 -6.30 31.05
CA ALA A 115 -0.10 -6.88 30.06
C ALA A 115 -0.75 -5.78 29.21
N SER A 116 -1.30 -4.75 29.84
CA SER A 116 -1.92 -3.61 29.15
C SER A 116 -0.93 -2.86 28.23
N GLN A 117 0.30 -2.64 28.69
CA GLN A 117 1.35 -2.00 27.87
C GLN A 117 1.70 -2.81 26.62
N TYR A 118 1.92 -4.11 26.75
CA TYR A 118 2.23 -4.98 25.62
C TYR A 118 1.04 -5.15 24.67
N GLU A 119 -0.19 -5.18 25.19
CA GLU A 119 -1.40 -5.17 24.35
C GLU A 119 -1.53 -3.86 23.56
N SER A 120 -1.29 -2.72 24.20
CA SER A 120 -1.26 -1.40 23.54
C SER A 120 -0.18 -1.36 22.46
N GLN A 121 1.01 -1.89 22.74
CA GLN A 121 2.10 -1.97 21.77
C GLN A 121 1.73 -2.82 20.54
N ILE A 122 1.06 -3.97 20.74
CA ILE A 122 0.57 -4.82 19.65
C ILE A 122 -0.47 -4.07 18.82
N LYS A 123 -1.47 -3.47 19.47
CA LYS A 123 -2.55 -2.71 18.80
C LYS A 123 -1.97 -1.59 17.94
N LYS A 124 -1.06 -0.79 18.52
CA LYS A 124 -0.39 0.30 17.81
C LYS A 124 0.41 -0.23 16.61
N MET A 125 1.21 -1.28 16.80
CA MET A 125 1.99 -1.88 15.72
C MET A 125 1.10 -2.35 14.56
N VAL A 126 -0.01 -3.04 14.87
CA VAL A 126 -0.97 -3.49 13.85
C VAL A 126 -1.57 -2.31 13.11
N GLN A 127 -2.08 -1.30 13.85
CA GLN A 127 -2.68 -0.11 13.26
C GLN A 127 -1.69 0.65 12.37
N ASP A 128 -0.48 0.94 12.86
CA ASP A 128 0.54 1.68 12.12
C ASP A 128 0.91 0.96 10.82
N LYS A 129 1.03 -0.37 10.86
CA LYS A 129 1.39 -1.19 9.69
C LYS A 129 0.24 -1.30 8.69
N THR A 130 -1.01 -1.36 9.16
CA THR A 130 -2.20 -1.35 8.29
C THR A 130 -2.31 -0.02 7.55
N VAL A 131 -2.34 1.08 8.30
CA VAL A 131 -2.47 2.44 7.73
C VAL A 131 -1.33 2.74 6.77
N LYS A 132 -0.09 2.32 7.10
CA LYS A 132 1.06 2.53 6.22
C LYS A 132 0.94 1.77 4.90
N LEU A 133 0.40 0.55 4.90
CA LEU A 133 0.21 -0.20 3.66
C LEU A 133 -0.87 0.46 2.80
N GLU A 134 -2.00 0.82 3.41
CA GLU A 134 -3.12 1.48 2.72
C GLU A 134 -2.68 2.80 2.08
N SER A 135 -2.04 3.68 2.86
CA SER A 135 -1.50 4.96 2.37
C SER A 135 -0.50 4.77 1.22
N TRP A 136 0.37 3.76 1.31
CA TRP A 136 1.33 3.49 0.23
C TRP A 136 0.66 2.96 -1.04
N GLN A 137 -0.36 2.12 -0.91
CA GLN A 137 -1.15 1.63 -2.04
C GLN A 137 -1.93 2.76 -2.71
N GLU A 138 -2.56 3.64 -1.93
CA GLU A 138 -3.26 4.83 -2.43
C GLU A 138 -2.33 5.78 -3.19
N ASP A 139 -1.15 6.08 -2.63
CA ASP A 139 -0.15 6.91 -3.29
C ASP A 139 0.35 6.28 -4.60
N GLU A 140 0.64 4.97 -4.60
CA GLU A 140 1.10 4.26 -5.80
C GLU A 140 0.01 4.25 -6.89
N GLN A 141 -1.25 4.06 -6.51
CA GLN A 141 -2.38 4.14 -7.43
C GLN A 141 -2.54 5.55 -8.00
N ARG A 142 -2.45 6.60 -7.17
CA ARG A 142 -2.53 7.99 -7.62
C ARG A 142 -1.44 8.30 -8.63
N VAL A 143 -0.19 7.97 -8.31
CA VAL A 143 0.96 8.22 -9.20
C VAL A 143 0.81 7.48 -10.53
N LEU A 144 0.34 6.23 -10.52
CA LEU A 144 0.11 5.49 -11.75
C LEU A 144 -1.00 6.13 -12.60
N SER A 145 -2.12 6.51 -11.99
CA SER A 145 -3.22 7.16 -12.70
C SER A 145 -2.77 8.48 -13.33
N GLU A 146 -2.10 9.35 -12.59
CA GLU A 146 -1.57 10.63 -13.09
C GLU A 146 -0.62 10.41 -14.27
N LYS A 147 0.24 9.39 -14.20
CA LYS A 147 1.15 9.03 -15.28
C LYS A 147 0.39 8.60 -16.54
N LEU A 148 -0.58 7.69 -16.41
CA LEU A 148 -1.35 7.16 -17.54
C LEU A 148 -2.23 8.23 -18.19
N GLU A 149 -2.83 9.12 -17.38
CA GLU A 149 -3.59 10.28 -17.86
C GLU A 149 -2.70 11.22 -18.68
N LYS A 150 -1.50 11.55 -18.17
CA LYS A 150 -0.54 12.39 -18.88
C LYS A 150 -0.11 11.76 -20.22
N GLU A 151 0.19 10.47 -20.24
CA GLU A 151 0.54 9.76 -21.49
C GLU A 151 -0.60 9.81 -22.51
N LEU A 152 -1.86 9.67 -22.06
CA LEU A 152 -3.03 9.79 -22.92
C LEU A 152 -3.21 11.22 -23.46
N GLU A 153 -3.02 12.24 -22.61
CA GLU A 153 -3.08 13.65 -23.03
C GLU A 153 -2.02 13.97 -24.10
N GLU A 154 -0.79 13.47 -23.91
CA GLU A 154 0.30 13.63 -24.88
C GLU A 154 -0.03 12.95 -26.21
N LEU A 155 -0.60 11.74 -26.19
CA LEU A 155 -1.06 11.05 -27.40
C LEU A 155 -2.16 11.85 -28.13
N ILE A 156 -3.17 12.31 -27.40
CA ILE A 156 -4.26 13.11 -27.98
C ILE A 156 -3.72 14.41 -28.59
N ALA A 157 -2.78 15.08 -27.92
CA ALA A 157 -2.16 16.29 -28.44
C ALA A 157 -1.37 16.01 -29.72
N TYR A 158 -0.64 14.89 -29.76
CA TYR A 158 0.11 14.45 -30.94
C TYR A 158 -0.82 14.16 -32.13
N GLN A 159 -1.90 13.41 -31.92
CA GLN A 159 -2.89 13.09 -32.95
C GLN A 159 -3.57 14.35 -33.51
N LYS A 160 -3.98 15.27 -32.63
CA LYS A 160 -4.53 16.59 -33.02
C LYS A 160 -3.54 17.36 -33.91
N LYS A 161 -2.26 17.38 -33.54
CA LYS A 161 -1.21 18.05 -34.32
C LYS A 161 -1.04 17.43 -35.71
N GLN A 162 -0.99 16.09 -35.80
CA GLN A 162 -0.90 15.40 -37.09
C GLN A 162 -2.09 15.69 -38.00
N LYS A 163 -3.31 15.67 -37.44
CA LYS A 163 -4.54 15.99 -38.17
C LYS A 163 -4.49 17.42 -38.73
N ALA A 164 -4.10 18.40 -37.92
CA ALA A 164 -3.96 19.79 -38.36
C ALA A 164 -2.94 19.94 -39.51
N ILE A 165 -1.79 19.28 -39.41
CA ILE A 165 -0.76 19.29 -40.46
C ILE A 165 -1.31 18.68 -41.76
N LEU A 166 -2.03 17.55 -41.67
CA LEU A 166 -2.62 16.91 -42.85
C LEU A 166 -3.69 17.79 -43.50
N GLU A 167 -4.54 18.45 -42.70
CA GLU A 167 -5.55 19.38 -43.21
C GLU A 167 -4.92 20.59 -43.91
N GLU A 168 -3.80 21.10 -43.41
CA GLU A 168 -3.05 22.17 -44.08
C GLU A 168 -2.42 21.71 -45.39
N GLN A 169 -1.88 20.48 -45.44
CA GLN A 169 -1.32 19.92 -46.66
C GLN A 169 -2.38 19.69 -47.75
N ILE A 170 -3.60 19.30 -47.37
CA ILE A 170 -4.71 19.03 -48.31
C ILE A 170 -5.32 20.32 -48.86
N LYS A 171 -5.14 21.47 -48.18
CA LYS A 171 -5.60 22.79 -48.63
C LYS A 171 -4.66 23.45 -49.66
N LYS A 172 -3.42 22.97 -49.78
CA LYS A 172 -2.42 23.45 -50.75
C LYS A 172 -2.58 22.72 -52.08
#